data_AF-A0A959BRR8-F1
#
_entry.id   AF-A0A959BRR8-F1
#
_cell.length_a   1.000
_cell.length_b   1.000
_cell.length_c   1.000
_cell.angle_alpha   90.00
_cell.angle_beta   90.00
_cell.angle_gamma   90.00
#
_symmetry.space_group_name_H-M   'P 1'
#
loop_
_entity.id
_entity.type
_entity.pdbx_description
1 polymer ?
#
loop_
_entity_poly.entity_id
_entity_poly.type
_entity_poly.pdbx_seq_one_letter_code
_entity_poly.pdbx_strand_id
1 'polypeptide(L)'
;MLIKLLIISGIALWFRLGLANAIILGLSLCQVGEFAFVLSKAGNEYNLLTDNQYQVFLGVSILSMALSTYLIKTAPTLAHKTASLPVFSTLANYF
;
A
#
# COMPACT_ATOMS: atom_id res chain seq x y z
N MET A 1 -1.10 -1.57 -5.87
CA MET A 1 -0.32 -1.43 -4.61
C MET A 1 1.14 -1.12 -4.85
N LEU A 2 1.90 -2.00 -5.54
CA LEU A 2 3.35 -1.84 -5.73
C LEU A 2 3.78 -0.47 -6.29
N ILE A 3 3.08 0.03 -7.32
CA ILE A 3 3.37 1.35 -7.89
C ILE A 3 3.21 2.47 -6.85
N LYS A 4 2.08 2.48 -6.11
CA LYS A 4 1.85 3.46 -5.03
C LYS A 4 2.93 3.37 -3.95
N LEU A 5 3.32 2.16 -3.56
CA LEU A 5 4.37 1.95 -2.58
C LEU A 5 5.69 2.58 -3.03
N LEU A 6 6.13 2.30 -4.27
CA LEU A 6 7.37 2.85 -4.80
C LEU A 6 7.34 4.38 -4.88
N ILE A 7 6.22 4.95 -5.33
CA ILE A 7 6.04 6.41 -5.40
C ILE A 7 6.13 7.03 -4.00
N ILE A 8 5.39 6.50 -3.02
CA ILE A 8 5.30 7.05 -1.67
C ILE A 8 6.63 6.92 -0.93
N SER A 9 7.27 5.75 -1.00
CA SER A 9 8.60 5.56 -0.42
C SER A 9 9.65 6.43 -1.11
N GLY A 10 9.59 6.58 -2.44
CA GLY A 10 10.48 7.46 -3.19
C GLY A 10 10.34 8.94 -2.78
N ILE A 11 9.12 9.41 -2.61
CA ILE A 11 8.85 10.77 -2.09
C ILE A 11 9.38 10.91 -0.66
N ALA A 12 9.12 9.94 0.22
CA ALA A 12 9.61 10.00 1.60
C ALA A 12 11.15 10.03 1.68
N LEU A 13 11.84 9.30 0.78
CA LEU A 13 13.30 9.38 0.62
C LEU A 13 13.75 10.74 0.08
N TRP A 14 13.02 11.31 -0.89
CA TRP A 14 13.30 12.67 -1.38
C TRP A 14 13.28 13.69 -0.24
N PHE A 15 12.30 13.58 0.68
CA PHE A 15 12.20 14.42 1.87
C PHE A 15 13.20 14.07 2.98
N ARG A 16 14.12 13.13 2.76
CA ARG A 16 15.13 12.68 3.74
C ARG A 16 14.53 12.22 5.07
N LEU A 17 13.37 11.56 5.03
CA LEU A 17 12.71 11.06 6.24
C LEU A 17 13.39 9.79 6.80
N GLY A 18 14.43 9.28 6.14
CA GLY A 18 15.10 8.03 6.47
C GLY A 18 14.41 6.80 5.87
N LEU A 19 15.21 5.78 5.55
CA LEU A 19 14.74 4.58 4.84
C LEU A 19 13.64 3.81 5.60
N ALA A 20 13.77 3.67 6.92
CA ALA A 20 12.76 2.99 7.73
C ALA A 20 11.40 3.69 7.65
N ASN A 21 11.38 5.02 7.77
CA ASN A 21 10.15 5.81 7.67
C ASN A 21 9.58 5.78 6.24
N ALA A 22 10.44 5.82 5.22
CA ALA A 22 9.99 5.70 3.83
C ALA A 22 9.29 4.36 3.54
N ILE A 23 9.80 3.26 4.11
CA ILE A 23 9.18 1.94 3.99
C ILE A 23 7.86 1.89 4.78
N ILE A 24 7.83 2.41 6.01
CA ILE A 24 6.61 2.46 6.84
C ILE A 24 5.52 3.25 6.12
N LEU A 25 5.84 4.44 5.58
CA LEU A 25 4.90 5.28 4.84
C LEU A 25 4.40 4.59 3.56
N GLY A 26 5.32 3.99 2.79
CA GLY A 26 4.96 3.25 1.57
C GLY A 26 4.01 2.09 1.83
N LEU A 27 4.30 1.26 2.83
CA LEU A 27 3.46 0.12 3.21
C LEU A 27 2.11 0.56 3.78
N SER A 28 2.11 1.62 4.60
CA SER A 28 0.90 2.14 5.25
C SER A 28 -0.09 2.79 4.28
N LEU A 29 0.41 3.43 3.21
CA LEU A 29 -0.40 4.26 2.32
C LEU A 29 -0.70 3.62 0.95
N CYS A 30 -0.03 2.52 0.59
CA CYS A 30 -0.26 1.87 -0.70
C CYS A 30 -1.59 1.08 -0.80
N GLN A 31 -2.29 0.91 0.33
CA GLN A 31 -3.47 0.06 0.50
C GLN A 31 -4.68 0.52 -0.35
N VAL A 32 -5.52 -0.44 -0.72
CA VAL A 32 -6.88 -0.21 -1.26
C VAL A 32 -7.80 0.15 -0.09
N GLY A 33 -8.49 1.29 -0.16
CA GLY A 33 -9.40 1.76 0.89
C GLY A 33 -10.88 1.63 0.53
N GLU A 34 -11.74 2.16 1.40
CA GLU A 34 -13.22 2.10 1.27
C GLU A 34 -13.76 2.69 -0.04
N PHE A 35 -13.01 3.59 -0.67
CA PHE A 35 -13.36 4.14 -1.98
C PHE A 35 -13.48 3.09 -3.09
N ALA A 36 -12.84 1.92 -2.96
CA ALA A 36 -13.06 0.82 -3.89
C ALA A 36 -14.52 0.32 -3.84
N PHE A 37 -15.15 0.29 -2.66
CA PHE A 37 -16.55 -0.08 -2.52
C PHE A 37 -17.49 0.97 -3.08
N VAL A 38 -17.16 2.25 -2.87
CA VAL A 38 -17.92 3.36 -3.47
C VAL A 38 -17.86 3.27 -5.00
N LEU A 39 -16.68 3.00 -5.56
CA LEU A 39 -16.48 2.87 -7.00
C LEU A 39 -17.18 1.63 -7.57
N SER A 40 -17.14 0.49 -6.88
CA SER A 40 -17.82 -0.72 -7.34
C SER A 40 -19.33 -0.54 -7.32
N LYS A 41 -19.87 0.11 -6.29
CA LYS A 41 -21.30 0.43 -6.20
C LYS A 41 -21.72 1.38 -7.30
N ALA A 42 -20.97 2.46 -7.53
CA ALA A 42 -21.23 3.37 -8.65
C ALA A 42 -21.18 2.64 -9.99
N GLY A 43 -20.17 1.79 -10.21
CA GLY A 43 -20.07 0.98 -11.43
C GLY A 43 -21.27 0.06 -11.65
N ASN A 44 -21.84 -0.50 -10.59
CA ASN A 44 -23.07 -1.30 -10.65
C ASN A 44 -24.31 -0.43 -10.95
N GLU A 45 -24.46 0.72 -10.29
CA GLU A 45 -25.58 1.64 -10.49
C GLU A 45 -25.65 2.18 -11.93
N TYR A 46 -24.50 2.44 -12.55
CA TYR A 46 -24.41 2.87 -13.96
C TYR A 46 -24.41 1.71 -14.97
N ASN A 47 -24.69 0.46 -14.54
CA ASN A 47 -24.65 -0.75 -15.37
C ASN A 47 -23.31 -0.96 -16.12
N LEU A 48 -22.21 -0.44 -15.57
CA LEU A 48 -20.85 -0.66 -16.08
C LEU A 48 -20.28 -2.01 -15.64
N LEU A 49 -20.85 -2.59 -14.58
CA LEU A 49 -20.51 -3.89 -14.04
C LEU A 49 -21.74 -4.79 -14.10
N THR A 50 -21.56 -6.03 -14.58
CA THR A 50 -22.52 -7.11 -14.37
C THR A 50 -22.53 -7.52 -12.89
N ASP A 51 -23.63 -8.13 -12.41
CA ASP A 51 -23.74 -8.60 -11.02
C ASP A 51 -22.56 -9.49 -10.60
N ASN A 52 -22.10 -10.36 -11.50
CA ASN A 52 -20.95 -11.22 -11.25
C ASN A 52 -19.64 -10.40 -11.10
N GLN A 53 -19.41 -9.41 -11.99
CA GLN A 53 -18.24 -8.54 -11.89
C GLN A 53 -18.28 -7.68 -10.62
N TYR A 54 -19.46 -7.20 -10.21
CA TYR A 54 -19.64 -6.47 -8.96
C TYR A 54 -19.26 -7.33 -7.75
N GLN A 55 -19.75 -8.57 -7.68
CA GLN A 55 -19.43 -9.51 -6.58
C GLN A 55 -17.94 -9.87 -6.55
N VAL A 56 -17.33 -10.15 -7.71
CA VAL A 56 -15.88 -10.42 -7.79
C VAL A 56 -15.07 -9.21 -7.36
N PHE A 57 -15.41 -8.01 -7.84
CA PHE A 57 -14.72 -6.78 -7.47
C PHE A 57 -14.83 -6.52 -5.96
N LEU A 58 -16.04 -6.67 -5.41
CA LEU A 58 -16.31 -6.51 -3.98
C LEU A 58 -15.49 -7.51 -3.15
N GLY A 59 -15.51 -8.79 -3.52
CA GLY A 59 -14.75 -9.84 -2.84
C GLY A 59 -13.24 -9.59 -2.86
N VAL A 60 -12.67 -9.25 -4.02
CA VAL A 60 -11.24 -8.92 -4.15
C VAL A 60 -10.88 -7.68 -3.33
N SER A 61 -11.77 -6.67 -3.30
CA SER A 61 -11.55 -5.45 -2.52
C SER A 61 -11.52 -5.73 -1.01
N ILE A 62 -12.49 -6.51 -0.50
CA ILE A 62 -12.53 -6.92 0.92
C ILE A 62 -11.28 -7.72 1.29
N LEU A 63 -10.92 -8.72 0.48
CA LEU A 63 -9.77 -9.58 0.74
C LEU A 63 -8.46 -8.79 0.71
N SER A 64 -8.32 -7.87 -0.25
CA SER A 64 -7.18 -6.96 -0.33
C SER A 64 -7.10 -6.06 0.91
N MET A 65 -8.22 -5.53 1.41
CA MET A 65 -8.25 -4.69 2.61
C MET A 65 -7.86 -5.47 3.86
N ALA A 66 -8.37 -6.70 4.02
CA ALA A 66 -8.02 -7.56 5.15
C ALA A 66 -6.51 -7.86 5.18
N LEU A 67 -5.93 -8.23 4.02
CA LEU A 67 -4.49 -8.46 3.89
C LEU A 67 -3.67 -7.21 4.22
N SER A 68 -4.17 -6.06 3.79
CA SER A 68 -3.43 -4.80 3.94
C SER A 68 -3.42 -4.32 5.39
N THR A 69 -4.50 -4.47 6.15
CA THR A 69 -4.51 -4.17 7.60
C THR A 69 -3.41 -4.94 8.35
N TYR A 70 -3.15 -6.18 7.95
CA TYR A 70 -2.03 -6.96 8.48
C TYR A 70 -0.67 -6.41 8.04
N LEU A 71 -0.56 -6.02 6.77
CA LEU A 71 0.64 -5.42 6.19
C LEU A 71 1.02 -4.10 6.88
N ILE A 72 0.05 -3.24 7.19
CA ILE A 72 0.28 -1.99 7.95
C ILE A 72 0.78 -2.31 9.36
N LYS A 73 0.15 -3.28 10.04
CA LYS A 73 0.56 -3.67 11.40
C LYS A 73 1.99 -4.22 11.45
N THR A 74 2.43 -4.91 10.40
CA THR A 74 3.77 -5.49 10.30
C THR A 74 4.81 -4.54 9.68
N ALA A 75 4.39 -3.39 9.15
CA ALA A 75 5.25 -2.44 8.46
C ALA A 75 6.45 -1.95 9.29
N PRO A 76 6.32 -1.60 10.59
CA PRO A 76 7.48 -1.18 11.39
C PRO A 76 8.52 -2.30 11.52
N THR A 77 8.09 -3.53 11.76
CA THR A 77 8.97 -4.70 11.90
C THR A 77 9.70 -5.01 10.57
N LEU A 78 8.98 -4.93 9.45
CA LEU A 78 9.54 -5.08 8.11
C LEU A 78 10.54 -3.98 7.78
N ALA A 79 10.23 -2.73 8.14
CA ALA A 79 11.09 -1.58 7.89
C ALA A 79 12.41 -1.69 8.67
N HIS A 80 12.37 -2.02 9.95
CA HIS A 80 13.59 -2.20 10.74
C HIS A 80 14.46 -3.35 10.25
N LYS A 81 13.86 -4.49 9.86
CA LYS A 81 14.60 -5.62 9.28
C LYS A 81 15.21 -5.31 7.90
N THR A 82 14.52 -4.53 7.08
CA THR A 82 14.99 -4.18 5.73
C THR A 82 16.08 -3.10 5.80
N ALA A 83 15.93 -2.15 6.74
CA ALA A 83 16.91 -1.09 6.94
C ALA A 83 18.22 -1.57 7.59
N SER A 84 18.20 -2.70 8.32
CA SER A 84 19.42 -3.29 8.89
C SER A 84 20.25 -4.12 7.90
N LEU A 85 19.79 -4.30 6.66
CA LEU A 85 20.55 -5.00 5.62
C LEU A 85 21.70 -4.13 5.07
N PRO A 86 22.91 -4.69 4.87
CA PRO A 86 24.12 -3.94 4.52
C PRO A 86 24.07 -3.20 3.16
N VAL A 87 23.20 -3.64 2.25
CA VAL A 87 22.96 -2.97 0.96
C VAL A 87 22.20 -1.65 1.15
N PHE A 88 21.33 -1.57 2.17
CA PHE A 88 20.46 -0.44 2.44
C PHE A 88 21.01 0.52 3.50
N SER A 89 21.95 0.09 4.34
CA SER A 89 22.65 0.95 5.30
C SER A 89 23.51 2.01 4.60
N THR A 90 24.03 1.74 3.39
CA THR A 90 24.77 2.71 2.59
C THR A 90 23.87 3.85 2.08
N LEU A 91 22.61 3.53 1.71
CA LEU A 91 21.58 4.52 1.37
C LEU A 91 21.10 5.29 2.61
N ALA A 92 20.98 4.63 3.77
CA ALA A 92 20.60 5.29 5.02
C ALA A 92 21.63 6.32 5.53
N ASN A 93 22.90 6.20 5.15
CA ASN A 93 23.92 7.20 5.48
C ASN A 93 23.91 8.42 4.54
N TYR A 94 23.16 8.37 3.44
CA TYR A 94 23.13 9.42 2.40
C TYR A 94 21.90 10.33 2.49
N PHE A 95 20.88 9.94 3.28
CA PHE A 95 19.60 10.62 3.47
C PHE A 95 19.35 10.88 4.95
#